data_AF-A0A7S0SLD8-F1
#
_entry.id   AF-A0A7S0SLD8-F1
#
_cell.length_a   1.000
_cell.length_b   1.000
_cell.length_c   1.000
_cell.angle_alpha   90.00
_cell.angle_beta   90.00
_cell.angle_gamma   90.00
#
_symmetry.space_group_name_H-M   'P 1'
#
loop_
_entity.id
_entity.type
_entity.pdbx_description
1 polymer ?
#
loop_
_entity_poly.entity_id
_entity_poly.type
_entity_poly.pdbx_seq_one_letter_code
_entity_poly.pdbx_strand_id
1 'polypeptide(L)'
;QAVTAAGMACLLQILAVLPDECTSTQLSIHPNRRAAVAEGLRRAASPVVFPALDTLAAKAHDAHAQILMMEALAAWTSFEPGAQGSCPSATLGAAVQVL
;
A
#
# COMPACT_ATOMS: atom_id res chain seq x y z
N GLN A 1 -17.17 0.19 -11.38
CA GLN A 1 -16.74 1.61 -11.39
C GLN A 1 -15.35 1.69 -12.00
N ALA A 2 -15.18 2.51 -13.05
CA ALA A 2 -13.92 2.61 -13.79
C ALA A 2 -12.97 3.55 -13.06
N VAL A 3 -12.01 3.00 -12.32
CA VAL A 3 -10.81 3.75 -11.91
C VAL A 3 -10.02 4.01 -13.20
N THR A 4 -9.85 5.27 -13.59
CA THR A 4 -9.01 5.63 -14.74
C THR A 4 -7.55 5.29 -14.43
N ALA A 5 -6.69 5.14 -15.44
CA ALA A 5 -5.26 4.90 -15.22
C ALA A 5 -4.63 5.94 -14.27
N ALA A 6 -5.00 7.22 -14.43
CA ALA A 6 -4.58 8.29 -13.52
C ALA A 6 -5.11 8.10 -12.09
N GLY A 7 -6.36 7.65 -11.92
CA GLY A 7 -6.92 7.34 -10.61
C GLY A 7 -6.21 6.17 -9.92
N MET A 8 -5.79 5.16 -10.69
CA MET A 8 -5.03 4.02 -10.18
C MET A 8 -3.64 4.44 -9.72
N ALA A 9 -2.91 5.19 -10.55
CA ALA A 9 -1.60 5.72 -10.20
C ALA A 9 -1.67 6.59 -8.93
N CYS A 10 -2.70 7.44 -8.83
CA CYS A 10 -2.94 8.26 -7.64
C CYS A 10 -3.17 7.41 -6.37
N LEU A 11 -4.01 6.37 -6.47
CA LEU A 11 -4.26 5.47 -5.33
C LEU A 11 -2.99 4.71 -4.92
N LEU A 12 -2.20 4.21 -5.88
CA LEU A 12 -0.96 3.51 -5.60
C LEU A 12 0.08 4.44 -4.96
N GLN A 13 0.19 5.68 -5.45
CA GLN A 13 1.07 6.68 -4.86
C GLN A 13 0.68 6.98 -3.41
N ILE A 14 -0.62 7.14 -3.12
CA ILE A 14 -1.12 7.35 -1.76
C ILE A 14 -0.77 6.15 -0.88
N LEU A 15 -1.04 4.93 -1.36
CA LEU A 15 -0.75 3.72 -0.59
C LEU A 15 0.75 3.52 -0.37
N ALA A 16 1.62 3.96 -1.29
CA ALA A 16 3.06 3.87 -1.14
C ALA A 16 3.60 4.77 -0.02
N VAL A 17 3.07 5.98 0.14
CA VAL A 17 3.63 6.98 1.09
C VAL A 17 2.91 7.01 2.44
N LEU A 18 1.66 6.52 2.52
CA LEU A 18 0.85 6.66 3.72
C LEU A 18 1.47 6.04 4.99
N PRO A 19 2.10 4.84 4.95
CA PRO A 19 2.77 4.28 6.11
C PRO A 19 3.91 5.17 6.64
N ASP A 20 4.70 5.74 5.73
CA ASP A 20 5.85 6.59 6.06
C ASP A 20 5.38 7.91 6.66
N GLU A 21 4.40 8.56 6.04
CA GLU A 21 3.81 9.81 6.55
C GLU A 21 3.18 9.64 7.93
N CYS A 22 2.60 8.48 8.22
CA CYS A 22 2.04 8.21 9.54
C CYS A 22 3.11 8.16 10.65
N THR A 23 4.36 7.86 10.31
CA THR A 23 5.48 7.84 11.26
C THR A 23 6.35 9.10 11.20
N SER A 24 6.18 9.92 10.15
CA SER A 24 6.92 11.16 9.92
C SER A 24 6.86 12.12 11.12
N THR A 25 8.03 12.63 11.49
CA THR A 25 8.17 13.68 12.51
C THR A 25 7.96 15.09 11.94
N GLN A 26 7.88 15.23 10.62
CA GLN A 26 7.71 16.53 9.95
C GLN A 26 6.26 17.02 9.99
N LEU A 27 5.30 16.11 10.14
CA LEU A 27 3.91 16.45 10.38
C LEU A 27 3.71 16.84 11.84
N SER A 28 3.13 18.04 12.06
CA SER A 28 2.76 18.58 13.37
C SER A 28 1.53 17.87 13.95
N ILE A 29 1.61 16.55 14.12
CA ILE A 29 0.61 15.69 14.73
C ILE A 29 1.05 15.38 16.16
N HIS A 30 0.15 15.57 17.12
CA HIS A 30 0.40 15.19 18.51
C HIS A 30 0.81 13.70 18.63
N PRO A 31 1.84 13.33 19.41
CA PRO A 31 2.36 11.96 19.47
C PRO A 31 1.28 10.88 19.73
N ASN A 32 0.38 11.12 20.68
CA ASN A 32 -0.72 10.18 20.97
C ASN A 32 -1.69 10.01 19.79
N ARG A 33 -1.94 11.08 19.03
CA ARG A 33 -2.79 10.99 17.82
C ARG A 33 -2.06 10.23 16.73
N ARG A 34 -0.76 10.46 16.56
CA ARG A 34 0.07 9.71 15.60
C ARG A 34 0.05 8.21 15.90
N ALA A 35 0.22 7.82 17.16
CA ALA A 35 0.15 6.44 17.59
C ALA A 35 -1.23 5.80 17.30
N ALA A 36 -2.32 6.52 17.58
CA ALA A 36 -3.67 6.04 17.31
C ALA A 36 -3.96 5.90 15.80
N VAL A 37 -3.49 6.82 14.98
CA VAL A 37 -3.60 6.72 13.51
C VAL A 37 -2.79 5.54 13.00
N ALA A 38 -1.55 5.37 13.46
CA ALA A 38 -0.69 4.27 13.03
C ALA A 38 -1.32 2.91 13.36
N GLU A 39 -1.86 2.78 14.57
CA GLU A 39 -2.57 1.58 14.99
C GLU A 39 -3.83 1.31 14.16
N GLY A 40 -4.61 2.36 13.85
CA GLY A 40 -5.78 2.25 12.98
C GLY A 40 -5.41 1.79 11.56
N LEU A 41 -4.33 2.35 11.01
CA LEU A 41 -3.83 1.98 9.68
C LEU A 41 -3.32 0.54 9.65
N ARG A 42 -2.57 0.10 10.67
CA ARG A 42 -2.12 -1.29 10.81
C ARG A 42 -3.27 -2.28 10.80
N ARG A 43 -4.32 -1.99 11.58
CA ARG A 43 -5.55 -2.81 11.59
C ARG A 43 -6.28 -2.84 10.26
N ALA A 44 -6.17 -1.78 9.45
CA ALA A 44 -6.75 -1.71 8.12
C ALA A 44 -5.89 -2.41 7.04
N ALA A 45 -4.61 -2.69 7.32
CA ALA A 45 -3.68 -3.23 6.33
C ALA A 45 -4.18 -4.56 5.73
N SER A 46 -4.45 -5.55 6.57
CA SER A 46 -4.91 -6.86 6.11
C SER A 46 -6.33 -6.88 5.53
N PRO A 47 -7.36 -6.28 6.15
CA PRO A 47 -8.73 -6.39 5.64
C PRO A 47 -9.05 -5.44 4.48
N VAL A 48 -8.27 -4.38 4.27
CA VAL A 48 -8.58 -3.34 3.28
C VAL A 48 -7.43 -3.12 2.30
N VAL A 49 -6.22 -2.86 2.79
CA VAL A 49 -5.12 -2.41 1.93
C VAL A 49 -4.62 -3.53 1.03
N PHE A 50 -4.34 -4.72 1.57
CA PHE A 50 -3.87 -5.84 0.74
C PHE A 50 -4.88 -6.29 -0.32
N PRO A 51 -6.19 -6.44 -0.02
CA PRO A 51 -7.20 -6.69 -1.06
C PRO A 51 -7.31 -5.57 -2.10
N ALA A 52 -7.12 -4.32 -1.70
CA ALA A 52 -7.11 -3.19 -2.63
C ALA A 52 -5.89 -3.25 -3.56
N LEU A 53 -4.71 -3.55 -3.04
CA LEU A 53 -3.50 -3.74 -3.83
C LEU A 53 -3.65 -4.92 -4.80
N ASP A 54 -4.22 -6.06 -4.39
CA ASP A 54 -4.56 -7.17 -5.30
C ASP A 54 -5.47 -6.72 -6.46
N THR A 55 -6.52 -5.97 -6.14
CA THR A 55 -7.49 -5.47 -7.13
C THR A 55 -6.84 -4.49 -8.11
N LEU A 56 -5.91 -3.67 -7.63
CA LEU A 56 -5.16 -2.72 -8.44
C LEU A 56 -4.10 -3.44 -9.29
N ALA A 57 -3.45 -4.48 -8.78
CA ALA A 57 -2.43 -5.26 -9.47
C ALA A 57 -3.00 -5.98 -10.70
N ALA A 58 -4.22 -6.52 -10.60
CA ALA A 58 -4.92 -7.12 -11.73
C ALA A 58 -5.18 -6.14 -12.89
N LYS A 59 -5.06 -4.83 -12.65
CA LYS A 59 -5.34 -3.77 -13.63
C LYS A 59 -4.09 -2.95 -14.00
N ALA A 60 -2.97 -3.16 -13.31
CA ALA A 60 -1.71 -2.47 -13.51
C ALA A 60 -0.94 -3.13 -14.67
N HIS A 61 -1.10 -2.57 -15.88
CA HIS A 61 -0.49 -3.12 -17.10
C HIS A 61 0.74 -2.33 -17.56
N ASP A 62 1.01 -1.16 -16.98
CA ASP A 62 2.20 -0.37 -17.27
C ASP A 62 3.27 -0.52 -16.18
N ALA A 63 4.53 -0.37 -16.58
CA ALA A 63 5.69 -0.56 -15.71
C ALA A 63 5.70 0.41 -14.51
N HIS A 64 5.16 1.62 -14.67
CA HIS A 64 5.14 2.61 -13.59
C HIS A 64 4.14 2.20 -12.50
N ALA A 65 2.93 1.78 -12.88
CA ALA A 65 1.94 1.25 -11.95
C ALA A 65 2.43 -0.01 -11.22
N GLN A 66 3.20 -0.87 -11.91
CA GLN A 66 3.82 -2.05 -11.28
C GLN A 66 4.90 -1.68 -10.26
N ILE A 67 5.72 -0.65 -10.54
CA ILE A 67 6.71 -0.14 -9.57
C ILE A 67 5.99 0.42 -8.34
N LEU A 68 5.00 1.29 -8.52
CA LEU A 68 4.24 1.88 -7.42
C LEU A 68 3.49 0.81 -6.59
N MET A 69 3.04 -0.27 -7.24
CA MET A 69 2.45 -1.42 -6.55
C MET A 69 3.44 -2.10 -5.60
N MET A 70 4.66 -2.34 -6.09
CA MET A 70 5.71 -2.99 -5.30
C MET A 70 6.17 -2.10 -4.14
N GLU A 71 6.31 -0.80 -4.38
CA GLU A 71 6.62 0.19 -3.34
C GLU A 71 5.53 0.21 -2.26
N ALA A 72 4.25 0.25 -2.66
CA ALA A 72 3.15 0.17 -1.71
C ALA A 72 3.16 -1.13 -0.90
N LEU A 73 3.35 -2.28 -1.55
CA LEU A 73 3.43 -3.55 -0.84
C LEU A 73 4.59 -3.56 0.18
N ALA A 74 5.76 -3.08 -0.21
CA ALA A 74 6.93 -3.03 0.67
C ALA A 74 6.71 -2.10 1.88
N ALA A 75 6.09 -0.93 1.66
CA ALA A 75 5.77 0.01 2.73
C ALA A 75 4.80 -0.62 3.74
N TRP A 76 3.71 -1.24 3.27
CA TRP A 76 2.69 -1.82 4.14
C TRP A 76 3.14 -3.09 4.88
N THR A 77 3.95 -3.93 4.24
CA THR A 77 4.51 -5.13 4.90
C THR A 77 5.55 -4.78 5.97
N SER A 78 6.31 -3.71 5.77
CA SER A 78 7.22 -3.16 6.78
C SER A 78 6.46 -2.49 7.94
N PHE A 79 5.33 -1.86 7.63
CA PHE A 79 4.52 -1.11 8.58
C PHE A 79 3.64 -1.99 9.48
N GLU A 80 3.20 -3.16 8.98
CA GLU A 80 2.46 -4.17 9.75
C GLU A 80 3.19 -5.54 9.73
N PRO A 81 4.20 -5.74 10.60
CA PRO A 81 4.96 -7.00 10.66
C PRO A 81 4.10 -8.21 11.06
N GLY A 82 2.98 -7.98 11.76
CA GLY A 82 2.02 -9.02 12.14
C GLY A 82 1.27 -9.62 10.95
N ALA A 83 1.33 -9.00 9.78
CA ALA A 83 0.76 -9.51 8.54
C ALA A 83 1.77 -10.30 7.69
N GLN A 84 2.90 -10.72 8.26
CA GLN A 84 3.81 -11.67 7.60
C GLN A 84 3.05 -12.93 7.15
N GLY A 85 3.06 -13.19 5.85
CA GLY A 85 2.29 -14.29 5.23
C GLY A 85 0.98 -13.87 4.57
N SER A 86 0.48 -12.66 4.85
CA SER A 86 -0.59 -12.02 4.08
C SER A 86 0.00 -11.34 2.84
N CYS A 87 0.80 -12.07 2.04
CA CYS A 87 1.17 -11.54 0.73
C CYS A 87 -0.05 -11.66 -0.20
N PRO A 88 -0.48 -10.57 -0.84
CA PRO A 88 -1.57 -10.64 -1.79
C PRO A 88 -1.08 -11.51 -2.99
N SER A 89 -1.81 -12.57 -3.31
CA SER A 89 -1.33 -13.62 -4.23
C SER A 89 -1.16 -13.13 -5.65
N ALA A 90 -1.87 -12.05 -6.04
CA ALA A 90 -1.74 -11.45 -7.36
C ALA A 90 -0.52 -10.51 -7.45
N THR A 91 -0.05 -9.93 -6.35
CA THR A 91 1.16 -9.07 -6.35
C THR A 91 2.43 -9.88 -6.57
N LEU A 92 2.50 -11.10 -6.03
CA LEU A 92 3.59 -12.03 -6.30
C LEU A 92 3.61 -12.46 -7.78
N GLY A 93 2.43 -12.67 -8.37
CA GLY A 93 2.28 -12.95 -9.80
C GLY A 93 2.71 -11.78 -10.70
N ALA A 94 2.36 -10.54 -10.33
CA ALA A 94 2.80 -9.35 -11.05
C ALA A 94 4.32 -9.11 -10.93
N ALA A 95 4.91 -9.32 -9.75
CA ALA A 95 6.35 -9.18 -9.54
C ALA A 95 7.18 -10.17 -10.38
N VAL A 96 6.67 -11.39 -10.59
CA VAL A 96 7.32 -12.41 -11.44
C VAL A 96 7.29 -12.03 -12.93
N GLN A 97 6.31 -11.25 -13.39
CA GLN A 97 6.22 -10.82 -14.79
C GLN A 97 7.15 -9.63 -15.14
N VAL A 98 7.75 -8.99 -14.14
CA VAL A 98 8.64 -7.83 -14.30
C VAL A 98 10.13 -8.23 -14.29
N LEU A 99 10.44 -9.47 -13.89
CA LEU A 99 11.78 -10.09 -13.96
C LEU A 99 11.99 -10.84 -15.28
#